data_AF-A0A946YZ01-F1
#
_entry.id   AF-A0A946YZ01-F1
#
_cell.length_a   1.000
_cell.length_b   1.000
_cell.length_c   1.000
_cell.angle_alpha   90.00
_cell.angle_beta   90.00
_cell.angle_gamma   90.00
#
_symmetry.space_group_name_H-M   'P 1'
#
loop_
_entity.id
_entity.type
_entity.pdbx_description
1 polymer ?
#
loop_
_entity_poly.entity_id
_entity_poly.type
_entity_poly.pdbx_seq_one_letter_code
_entity_poly.pdbx_strand_id
1 'polypeptide(L)' 'IGLVVAILSGVPAVLSDAQFMTGRWVSLQVPGLASPLKLGTPLVFDVGVYLVVIGITLLMVFALEDSRHGDTPRR' A
#
# COMPACT_ATOMS: atom_id res chain seq x y z
N ILE A 1 -7.40 2.11 -6.23
CA ILE A 1 -6.02 1.77 -6.64
C ILE A 1 -5.27 1.00 -5.55
N GLY A 2 -5.07 1.55 -4.34
CA GLY A 2 -4.30 0.88 -3.27
C GLY A 2 -4.75 -0.56 -2.96
N LEU A 3 -6.06 -0.80 -2.81
CA LEU A 3 -6.61 -2.14 -2.59
C LEU A 3 -6.30 -3.10 -3.75
N VAL A 4 -6.39 -2.63 -5.00
CA VAL A 4 -6.05 -3.43 -6.18
C VAL A 4 -4.57 -3.79 -6.17
N VAL A 5 -3.69 -2.84 -5.85
CA VAL A 5 -2.24 -3.09 -5.71
C VAL A 5 -1.95 -4.12 -4.61
N ALA A 6 -2.62 -4.01 -3.45
CA ALA A 6 -2.46 -4.95 -2.34
C ALA A 6 -2.91 -6.37 -2.69
N ILE A 7 -4.00 -6.52 -3.46
CA ILE A 7 -4.47 -7.84 -3.92
C ILE A 7 -3.52 -8.40 -4.98
N LEU A 8 -3.11 -7.58 -5.95
CA LEU A 8 -2.24 -8.01 -7.04
C LEU A 8 -0.83 -8.38 -6.56
N SER A 9 -0.36 -7.88 -5.41
CA SER A 9 0.93 -8.26 -4.85
C SER A 9 1.02 -9.76 -4.49
N GLY A 10 -0.11 -10.44 -4.26
CA GLY A 10 -0.16 -11.87 -3.99
C GLY A 10 -0.20 -12.75 -5.26
N VAL A 11 -0.45 -12.18 -6.43
CA VAL A 11 -0.55 -12.92 -7.71
C VAL A 11 0.76 -13.65 -8.08
N PRO A 12 1.96 -13.04 -7.94
CA PRO A 12 3.22 -13.73 -8.25
C PRO A 12 3.43 -15.03 -7.43
N ALA A 13 2.87 -15.11 -6.22
CA ALA A 13 2.96 -16.31 -5.40
C ALA A 13 2.13 -17.46 -6.01
N VAL A 14 0.89 -17.16 -6.43
CA VAL A 14 -0.01 -18.13 -7.06
C VAL A 14 0.54 -18.62 -8.39
N LEU A 15 1.14 -17.73 -9.19
CA LEU A 15 1.80 -18.10 -10.45
C LEU A 15 3.05 -18.99 -10.25
N SER A 16 3.57 -19.09 -9.03
CA SER A 16 4.71 -19.94 -8.67
C SER A 16 4.27 -21.19 -7.87
N ASP A 17 3.00 -21.61 -7.99
CA ASP A 17 2.40 -22.72 -7.24
C ASP A 17 2.48 -22.59 -5.71
N ALA A 18 2.68 -21.38 -5.20
CA ALA A 18 2.66 -21.09 -3.77
C ALA A 18 1.29 -20.57 -3.33
N GLN A 19 1.01 -20.70 -2.03
CA GLN A 19 -0.21 -20.16 -1.44
C GLN A 19 -0.29 -18.63 -1.64
N PHE A 20 -1.49 -18.10 -1.88
CA PHE A 20 -1.72 -16.67 -1.99
C PHE A 20 -1.15 -15.93 -0.76
N MET A 21 -0.56 -14.76 -1.00
CA MET A 21 0.21 -13.96 -0.02
C MET A 21 1.49 -14.61 0.54
N THR A 22 2.00 -15.67 -0.09
CA THR A 22 3.37 -16.14 0.22
C THR A 22 4.39 -15.10 -0.24
N GLY A 23 5.22 -14.60 0.68
CA GLY A 23 6.25 -13.61 0.37
C GLY A 23 7.30 -14.15 -0.60
N ARG A 24 7.43 -13.51 -1.77
CA ARG A 24 8.48 -13.82 -2.74
C ARG A 24 9.58 -12.78 -2.60
N TRP A 25 10.83 -13.25 -2.51
CA TRP A 25 12.00 -12.42 -2.24
C TRP A 25 13.00 -12.53 -3.38
N VAL A 26 13.55 -11.39 -3.78
CA VAL A 26 14.67 -11.23 -4.70
C VAL A 26 15.79 -10.57 -3.93
N SER A 27 16.95 -11.22 -3.92
CA SER A 27 18.17 -10.70 -3.29
C SER A 27 19.06 -10.06 -4.34
N LEU A 28 19.24 -8.75 -4.28
CA LEU A 28 20.13 -8.00 -5.18
C LEU A 28 21.45 -7.72 -4.46
N GLN A 29 22.57 -8.12 -5.08
CA GLN A 29 23.89 -7.70 -4.60
C GLN A 29 24.17 -6.29 -5.12
N VAL A 30 24.26 -5.33 -4.20
CA VAL A 30 24.52 -3.93 -4.52
C VAL A 30 25.96 -3.60 -4.10
N PRO A 31 26.82 -3.09 -5.00
CA PRO A 31 28.18 -2.67 -4.65
C PRO A 31 28.13 -1.63 -3.53
N GLY A 32 28.91 -1.86 -2.45
CA GLY A 32 28.97 -0.97 -1.29
C GLY A 32 28.03 -1.33 -0.12
N LEU A 33 27.12 -2.30 -0.29
CA LEU A 33 26.31 -2.84 0.80
C LEU A 33 26.91 -4.15 1.32
N ALA A 34 27.06 -4.26 2.65
CA ALA A 34 27.59 -5.46 3.30
C ALA A 34 26.65 -6.68 3.24
N SER A 35 25.39 -6.49 2.85
CA SER A 35 24.38 -7.56 2.78
C SER A 35 23.50 -7.38 1.54
N PRO A 36 23.00 -8.49 0.94
CA PRO A 36 22.11 -8.42 -0.21
C PRO A 36 20.83 -7.66 0.12
N LEU A 37 20.44 -6.73 -0.73
CA LEU A 37 19.18 -6.03 -0.60
C LEU A 37 18.04 -7.01 -0.91
N LYS A 38 17.17 -7.25 0.07
CA LYS A 38 16.00 -8.12 -0.09
C LYS A 38 14.79 -7.28 -0.49
N LEU A 39 14.35 -7.43 -1.73
CA LEU A 39 13.10 -6.86 -2.22
C LEU A 39 12.08 -7.97 -2.41
N GLY A 40 10.83 -7.73 -2.08
CA GLY A 40 9.82 -8.76 -2.21
C GLY A 40 8.42 -8.24 -2.41
N THR A 41 7.52 -9.17 -2.74
CA THR A 41 6.08 -8.90 -2.87
C THR A 41 5.44 -8.32 -1.61
N PRO A 42 5.92 -8.58 -0.37
CA PRO A 42 5.41 -7.89 0.83
C PRO A 42 5.56 -6.36 0.76
N LEU A 43 6.64 -5.84 0.15
CA LEU A 43 6.82 -4.39 0.01
C LEU A 43 5.75 -3.78 -0.91
N VAL A 44 5.37 -4.49 -1.98
CA VAL A 44 4.29 -4.05 -2.88
C VAL A 44 2.94 -4.08 -2.17
N PHE A 45 2.71 -5.08 -1.31
CA PHE A 45 1.53 -5.12 -0.45
C PHE A 45 1.45 -3.90 0.47
N ASP A 46 2.55 -3.58 1.16
CA ASP A 46 2.63 -2.44 2.08
C ASP A 46 2.34 -1.11 1.37
N VAL A 47 2.88 -0.91 0.16
CA VAL A 47 2.57 0.25 -0.68
C VAL A 47 1.08 0.33 -0.99
N GLY A 48 0.45 -0.80 -1.33
CA GLY A 48 -1.00 -0.87 -1.56
C GLY A 48 -1.81 -0.45 -0.33
N VAL A 49 -1.47 -0.98 0.85
CA VAL A 49 -2.11 -0.64 2.13
C VAL A 49 -1.88 0.83 2.49
N TYR A 50 -0.65 1.33 2.33
CA TYR A 50 -0.29 2.72 2.58
C TYR A 50 -1.14 3.70 1.76
N LEU A 51 -1.35 3.42 0.47
CA LEU A 51 -2.23 4.22 -0.39
C LEU A 51 -3.69 4.20 0.08
N VAL A 52 -4.18 3.06 0.59
CA VAL A 52 -5.53 2.99 1.18
C VAL A 52 -5.62 3.85 2.43
N VAL A 53 -4.64 3.75 3.34
CA VAL A 53 -4.60 4.50 4.60
C VAL A 53 -4.55 6.01 4.35
N ILE A 54 -3.70 6.46 3.42
CA ILE A 54 -3.66 7.88 3.04
C ILE A 54 -5.00 8.32 2.44
N GLY A 55 -5.56 7.52 1.53
CA GLY A 55 -6.82 7.85 0.87
C GLY A 55 -7.97 8.03 1.87
N ILE A 56 -8.13 7.11 2.82
CA ILE A 56 -9.17 7.22 3.84
C ILE A 56 -8.91 8.37 4.82
N THR A 57 -7.64 8.62 5.16
CA THR A 57 -7.27 9.73 6.04
C THR A 57 -7.63 11.07 5.42
N LEU A 58 -7.26 11.28 4.15
CA LEU A 58 -7.61 12.50 3.40
C LEU A 58 -9.12 12.64 3.24
N LEU A 59 -9.83 11.54 2.93
CA LEU A 59 -11.28 11.55 2.83
C LEU A 59 -11.93 11.98 4.14
N MET A 60 -11.47 11.46 5.29
CA MET A 60 -11.98 11.88 6.59
C MET A 60 -11.72 13.36 6.86
N VAL A 61 -10.51 13.86 6.58
CA VAL A 61 -10.17 15.28 6.76
C VAL A 61 -11.07 16.18 5.92
N PHE A 62 -11.26 15.87 4.64
CA PHE A 62 -12.13 16.65 3.76
C PHE A 62 -13.61 16.57 4.17
N ALA A 63 -14.10 15.41 4.57
CA ALA A 63 -15.47 15.25 5.06
C ALA A 63 -15.73 16.10 6.32
N LEU A 64 -14.75 16.17 7.23
CA LEU A 64 -14.83 17.03 8.42
C LEU A 64 -14.78 18.52 8.07
N GLU A 65 -13.95 18.91 7.11
CA GLU A 65 -13.87 20.31 6.64
C GLU A 65 -15.17 20.77 5.98
N ASP A 66 -15.75 19.93 5.12
CA ASP A 66 -17.01 20.20 4.42
C ASP A 66 -18.17 20.33 5.43
N SER A 67 -18.23 19.40 6.38
CA SER A 67 -19.21 19.45 7.49
C SER A 67 -19.09 20.73 8.31
N ARG A 68 -17.88 21.23 8.55
CA ARG A 68 -17.64 22.50 9.27
C ARG A 68 -18.09 23.73 8.47
N HIS A 69 -17.96 23.73 7.15
CA HIS A 69 -18.39 24.86 6.31
C HIS A 69 -19.91 24.89 6.10
N GLY A 70 -20.56 23.73 6.01
CA GLY A 70 -22.02 23.62 5.91
C GLY A 70 -22.79 24.15 7.14
N ASP A 71 -22.10 24.37 8.27
CA ASP A 71 -22.68 24.77 9.56
C ASP A 71 -22.53 26.28 9.84
N THR A 72 -22.09 27.08 8.87
CA THR A 72 -22.08 28.55 9.03
C THR A 72 -23.51 29.12 8.98
N PRO A 73 -24.01 29.75 10.07
CA PRO A 73 -25.36 30.28 10.10
C PRO A 73 -25.46 31.44 9.09
N ARG A 74 -26.33 31.27 8.08
CA ARG A 74 -26.68 32.34 7.14
C ARG A 74 -27.37 33.46 7.92
N ARG A 75 -26.64 34.55 8.14
CA ARG A 75 -27.21 35.84 8.54
C ARG A 75 -27.56 36.64 7.30
#